data_AF-A0A2M7TWQ8-F1
#
_entry.id   AF-A0A2M7TWQ8-F1
#
_cell.length_a   1.000
_cell.length_b   1.000
_cell.length_c   1.000
_cell.angle_alpha   90.00
_cell.angle_beta   90.00
_cell.angle_gamma   90.00
#
_symmetry.space_group_name_H-M   'P 1'
#
loop_
_entity.id
_entity.type
_entity.pdbx_description
1 polymer ?
#
loop_
_entity_poly.entity_id
_entity_poly.type
_entity_poly.pdbx_seq_one_letter_code
_entity_poly.pdbx_strand_id
1 'polypeptide(L)'
;MENLTKILTSNSDINYVNNVSNNIKYNNVNNDIFKKRYALDPSKFNPNTEETAMAEEIAKKLDDLNNYAYYLSIVNKKGCEKAKRCLHAVLSDIKEKKNTKTPVRDPKKYYVWKMKRGLY
;
A
#
# COMPACT_ATOMS: atom_id res chain seq x y z
N MET A 1 -46.69 -35.88 1.39
CA MET A 1 -45.67 -34.93 0.92
C MET A 1 -45.52 -33.84 1.95
N GLU A 2 -44.27 -33.61 2.32
CA GLU A 2 -43.77 -32.86 3.48
C GLU A 2 -43.90 -31.34 3.33
N ASN A 3 -44.08 -30.63 4.45
CA ASN A 3 -43.04 -29.77 5.04
C ASN A 3 -43.65 -28.97 6.20
N LEU A 4 -43.38 -29.31 7.47
CA LEU A 4 -42.18 -28.99 8.27
C LEU A 4 -42.08 -27.49 8.61
N THR A 5 -42.64 -27.09 9.77
CA THR A 5 -41.93 -26.73 11.03
C THR A 5 -41.50 -25.26 11.10
N LYS A 6 -41.52 -24.51 12.21
CA LYS A 6 -41.44 -24.73 13.67
C LYS A 6 -41.82 -23.35 14.29
N ILE A 7 -42.79 -23.16 15.19
CA ILE A 7 -42.84 -23.51 16.62
C ILE A 7 -41.56 -23.04 17.33
N LEU A 8 -41.58 -21.82 17.91
CA LEU A 8 -42.04 -21.44 19.27
C LEU A 8 -40.82 -21.39 20.22
N THR A 9 -40.46 -20.18 20.69
CA THR A 9 -40.61 -19.72 22.10
C THR A 9 -39.62 -20.39 23.06
N SER A 10 -39.14 -19.78 24.14
CA SER A 10 -39.55 -18.63 24.93
C SER A 10 -38.46 -18.38 25.98
N ASN A 11 -38.29 -17.12 26.36
CA ASN A 11 -37.92 -16.56 27.66
C ASN A 11 -37.47 -17.53 28.77
N SER A 12 -36.35 -17.21 29.41
CA SER A 12 -36.35 -16.84 30.85
C SER A 12 -34.94 -16.43 31.31
N ASP A 13 -34.95 -15.45 32.20
CA ASP A 13 -33.84 -14.68 32.77
C ASP A 13 -32.77 -15.50 33.52
N ILE A 14 -31.57 -14.88 33.76
CA ILE A 14 -30.88 -14.76 35.08
C ILE A 14 -29.33 -14.60 34.98
N ASN A 15 -28.87 -13.40 35.40
CA ASN A 15 -27.75 -12.97 36.27
C ASN A 15 -26.22 -13.20 36.02
N TYR A 16 -25.48 -12.23 36.60
CA TYR A 16 -24.03 -12.10 36.98
C TYR A 16 -23.05 -11.48 35.96
N VAL A 17 -22.17 -10.49 36.22
CA VAL A 17 -21.89 -9.55 37.34
C VAL A 17 -20.75 -8.57 36.94
N ASN A 18 -20.82 -7.33 37.45
CA ASN A 18 -19.79 -6.31 37.81
C ASN A 18 -18.66 -5.77 36.89
N ASN A 19 -18.76 -4.47 36.62
CA ASN A 19 -17.83 -3.36 36.96
C ASN A 19 -16.31 -3.64 37.11
N VAL A 20 -15.49 -3.02 36.24
CA VAL A 20 -14.15 -2.51 36.60
C VAL A 20 -13.97 -1.10 36.02
N SER A 21 -14.15 -0.10 36.87
CA SER A 21 -13.50 1.20 36.73
C SER A 21 -11.99 1.03 36.88
N ASN A 22 -11.14 1.63 36.04
CA ASN A 22 -9.81 2.07 36.45
C ASN A 22 -9.19 3.09 35.46
N ASN A 23 -9.19 4.34 35.91
CA ASN A 23 -8.19 5.40 35.70
C ASN A 23 -7.06 5.11 34.68
N ILE A 24 -7.19 5.64 33.46
CA ILE A 24 -6.01 5.92 32.64
C ILE A 24 -5.56 7.34 32.99
N LYS A 25 -4.59 7.44 33.90
CA LYS A 25 -3.84 8.67 34.13
C LYS A 25 -3.22 9.12 32.81
N TYR A 26 -3.53 10.34 32.37
CA TYR A 26 -2.79 11.02 31.31
C TYR A 26 -1.35 11.22 31.80
N ASN A 27 -0.49 10.24 31.58
CA ASN A 27 0.93 10.40 31.78
C ASN A 27 1.41 11.38 30.71
N ASN A 28 1.80 12.55 31.20
CA ASN A 28 2.54 13.60 30.53
C ASN A 28 3.72 13.00 29.74
N VAL A 29 3.54 12.80 28.44
CA VAL A 29 4.64 12.39 27.56
C VAL A 29 5.28 13.67 27.07
N ASN A 30 6.48 13.94 27.60
CA ASN A 30 7.35 15.02 27.18
C ASN A 30 7.38 15.17 25.66
N ASN A 31 7.15 16.40 25.24
CA ASN A 31 6.81 16.84 23.89
C ASN A 31 8.05 16.94 22.97
N ASP A 32 8.97 15.98 23.01
CA ASP A 32 10.22 16.03 22.23
C ASP A 32 10.55 14.74 21.48
N ILE A 33 9.53 13.96 21.11
CA ILE A 33 9.72 12.87 20.14
C ILE A 33 9.65 13.49 18.75
N PHE A 34 10.83 13.79 18.20
CA PHE A 34 11.05 14.09 16.79
C PHE A 34 10.12 13.25 15.92
N LYS A 35 9.15 13.93 15.30
CA LYS A 35 8.16 13.39 14.35
C LYS A 35 8.86 12.82 13.10
N LYS A 36 9.57 11.71 13.21
CA LYS A 36 9.75 10.78 12.07
C LYS A 36 8.48 9.93 11.97
N ARG A 37 7.42 10.61 11.57
CA ARG A 37 6.09 10.07 11.23
C ARG A 37 6.26 8.93 10.23
N TYR A 38 5.83 7.72 10.62
CA TYR A 38 5.38 6.64 9.73
C TYR A 38 6.26 6.28 8.51
N ALA A 39 7.56 6.55 8.52
CA ALA A 39 8.43 6.04 7.47
C ALA A 39 8.55 4.53 7.67
N LEU A 40 7.94 3.74 6.78
CA LEU A 40 8.08 2.28 6.71
C LEU A 40 9.56 1.93 6.90
N ASP A 41 9.89 1.25 8.00
CA ASP A 41 11.22 0.72 8.25
C ASP A 41 11.43 -0.48 7.29
N PRO A 42 12.26 -0.35 6.24
CA PRO A 42 12.39 -1.40 5.23
C PRO A 42 13.04 -2.66 5.80
N SER A 43 13.80 -2.55 6.90
CA SER A 43 14.42 -3.71 7.56
C SER A 43 13.40 -4.62 8.25
N LYS A 44 12.21 -4.09 8.52
CA LYS A 44 11.11 -4.81 9.19
C LYS A 44 10.03 -5.28 8.21
N PHE A 45 10.09 -4.83 6.96
CA PHE A 45 9.16 -5.19 5.91
C PHE A 45 9.90 -5.90 4.79
N ASN A 46 9.90 -7.23 4.83
CA ASN A 46 10.29 -8.02 3.67
C ASN A 46 9.08 -8.10 2.73
N PRO A 47 9.21 -7.81 1.42
CA PRO A 47 8.13 -7.95 0.47
C PRO A 47 7.59 -9.38 0.52
N ASN A 48 6.35 -9.54 1.00
CA ASN A 48 5.73 -10.84 1.20
C ASN A 48 4.79 -11.22 0.05
N THR A 49 4.61 -10.33 -0.93
CA THR A 49 3.82 -10.59 -2.15
C THR A 49 4.56 -10.11 -3.40
N GLU A 50 4.18 -10.65 -4.56
CA GLU A 50 4.73 -10.24 -5.85
C GLU A 50 4.52 -8.74 -6.11
N GLU A 51 3.37 -8.19 -5.70
CA GLU A 51 3.05 -6.77 -5.85
C GLU A 51 3.97 -5.88 -5.01
N THR A 52 4.27 -6.29 -3.78
CA THR A 52 5.20 -5.56 -2.91
C THR A 52 6.61 -5.56 -3.48
N ALA A 53 7.07 -6.70 -4.00
CA ALA A 53 8.39 -6.81 -4.62
C ALA A 53 8.47 -5.95 -5.90
N MET A 54 7.43 -5.97 -6.73
CA MET A 54 7.36 -5.17 -7.95
C MET A 54 7.31 -3.67 -7.64
N ALA A 55 6.52 -3.25 -6.64
CA ALA A 55 6.44 -1.86 -6.22
C ALA A 55 7.79 -1.35 -5.69
N GLU A 56 8.49 -2.17 -4.92
CA GLU A 56 9.83 -1.86 -4.43
C GLU A 56 10.84 -1.77 -5.57
N GLU A 57 10.81 -2.70 -6.54
CA GLU A 57 11.68 -2.65 -7.72
C GLU A 57 11.47 -1.35 -8.51
N ILE A 58 10.21 -0.94 -8.75
CA ILE A 58 9.88 0.33 -9.42
C ILE A 58 10.48 1.49 -8.64
N ALA A 59 10.21 1.54 -7.33
CA ALA A 59 10.67 2.62 -6.48
C ALA A 59 12.21 2.70 -6.43
N LYS A 60 12.92 1.57 -6.38
CA LYS A 60 14.39 1.52 -6.45
C LYS A 60 14.91 2.00 -7.80
N LYS A 61 14.38 1.48 -8.91
CA LYS A 61 14.87 1.82 -10.27
C LYS A 61 14.57 3.26 -10.66
N LEU A 62 13.57 3.88 -10.07
CA LEU A 62 13.23 5.29 -10.28
C LEU A 62 13.78 6.22 -9.19
N ASP A 63 14.59 5.71 -8.26
CA ASP A 63 15.16 6.43 -7.12
C ASP A 63 14.09 7.19 -6.30
N ASP A 64 13.03 6.48 -5.93
CA ASP A 64 11.81 7.02 -5.34
C ASP A 64 11.21 6.14 -4.24
N LEU A 65 12.08 5.52 -3.42
CA LEU A 65 11.69 4.65 -2.30
C LEU A 65 10.68 5.30 -1.35
N ASN A 66 10.77 6.62 -1.15
CA ASN A 66 9.84 7.37 -0.30
C ASN A 66 8.37 7.30 -0.80
N ASN A 67 8.15 7.00 -2.08
CA ASN A 67 6.83 6.86 -2.69
C ASN A 67 6.45 5.39 -2.95
N TYR A 68 7.09 4.43 -2.28
CA TYR A 68 6.77 3.00 -2.38
C TYR A 68 5.26 2.70 -2.30
N ALA A 69 4.56 3.27 -1.31
CA ALA A 69 3.12 3.05 -1.12
C ALA A 69 2.29 3.47 -2.34
N TYR A 70 2.73 4.51 -3.05
CA TYR A 70 2.07 4.96 -4.28
C TYR A 70 2.28 3.95 -5.41
N TYR A 71 3.50 3.45 -5.61
CA TYR A 71 3.76 2.41 -6.60
C TYR A 71 3.01 1.12 -6.28
N LEU A 72 2.92 0.73 -5.01
CA LEU A 72 2.12 -0.41 -4.59
C LEU A 72 0.64 -0.25 -4.97
N SER A 73 0.07 0.94 -4.78
CA SER A 73 -1.30 1.22 -5.21
C SER A 73 -1.50 1.07 -6.73
N ILE A 74 -0.49 1.44 -7.53
CA ILE A 74 -0.51 1.27 -8.98
C ILE A 74 -0.44 -0.20 -9.34
N VAL A 75 0.50 -0.95 -8.75
CA VAL A 75 0.69 -2.37 -9.00
C VAL A 75 -0.56 -3.17 -8.63
N ASN A 76 -1.14 -2.94 -7.44
CA ASN A 76 -2.39 -3.58 -7.01
C ASN A 76 -3.55 -3.29 -7.98
N LYS A 77 -3.60 -2.09 -8.56
CA LYS A 77 -4.67 -1.70 -9.49
C LYS A 77 -4.48 -2.23 -10.91
N LYS A 78 -3.23 -2.40 -11.35
CA LYS A 78 -2.90 -2.67 -12.77
C LYS A 78 -2.34 -4.06 -13.01
N GLY A 79 -1.84 -4.72 -11.97
CA GLY A 79 -1.14 -6.01 -12.02
C GLY A 79 0.36 -5.86 -12.23
N CYS A 80 1.11 -6.83 -11.70
CA CYS A 80 2.58 -6.89 -11.77
C CYS A 80 3.10 -6.86 -13.20
N GLU A 81 2.51 -7.65 -14.11
CA GLU A 81 2.97 -7.75 -15.50
C GLU A 81 2.95 -6.40 -16.23
N LYS A 82 1.84 -5.66 -16.12
CA LYS A 82 1.70 -4.34 -16.76
C LYS A 82 2.64 -3.32 -16.14
N ALA A 83 2.78 -3.35 -14.82
CA ALA A 83 3.69 -2.46 -14.10
C ALA A 83 5.16 -2.71 -14.50
N LYS A 84 5.54 -3.98 -14.65
CA LYS A 84 6.87 -4.42 -15.11
C LYS A 84 7.14 -3.98 -16.55
N ARG A 85 6.23 -4.26 -17.48
CA ARG A 85 6.35 -3.82 -18.88
C ARG A 85 6.53 -2.31 -18.98
N CYS A 86 5.71 -1.55 -18.25
CA CYS A 86 5.82 -0.09 -18.24
C CYS A 86 7.17 0.37 -17.68
N LEU A 87 7.67 -0.25 -16.62
CA LEU A 87 8.99 0.06 -16.05
C LEU A 87 10.10 -0.17 -17.09
N HIS A 88 10.09 -1.31 -17.80
CA HIS A 88 11.03 -1.57 -18.89
C HIS A 88 10.95 -0.52 -20.00
N ALA A 89 9.74 -0.16 -20.44
CA ALA A 89 9.54 0.86 -21.45
C ALA A 89 10.01 2.26 -21.00
N VAL A 90 9.88 2.60 -19.72
CA VAL A 90 10.41 3.85 -19.17
C VAL A 90 11.93 3.85 -19.17
N LEU A 91 12.56 2.76 -18.73
CA LEU A 91 14.02 2.64 -18.66
C LEU A 91 14.64 2.65 -20.07
N SER A 92 14.00 2.01 -21.05
CA SER A 92 14.43 2.08 -22.46
C SER A 92 14.38 3.51 -22.98
N ASP A 93 13.25 4.19 -22.79
CA ASP A 93 13.07 5.58 -23.21
C ASP A 93 14.09 6.52 -22.57
N ILE A 94 14.42 6.34 -21.29
CA ILE A 94 15.44 7.14 -20.61
C ILE A 94 16.80 6.98 -21.29
N LYS A 95 17.17 5.73 -21.64
CA LYS A 95 18.43 5.42 -22.31
C LYS A 95 18.46 5.99 -23.74
N GLU A 96 17.41 5.75 -24.51
CA GLU A 96 17.30 6.17 -25.92
C GLU A 96 17.22 7.70 -26.06
N LYS A 97 16.46 8.36 -25.19
CA LYS A 97 16.19 9.80 -25.30
C LYS A 97 17.24 10.67 -24.60
N LYS A 98 18.20 10.08 -23.88
CA LYS A 98 19.18 10.81 -23.05
C LYS A 98 19.86 11.98 -23.77
N ASN A 99 20.25 11.78 -25.03
CA ASN A 99 21.00 12.77 -25.83
C ASN A 99 20.16 13.39 -26.96
N THR A 100 18.84 13.27 -26.87
CA THR A 100 17.91 13.82 -27.87
C THR A 100 17.43 15.21 -27.46
N LYS A 101 16.70 15.90 -28.36
CA LYS A 101 16.07 17.19 -28.06
C LYS A 101 15.00 17.10 -26.95
N THR A 102 14.49 15.91 -26.67
CA THR A 102 13.39 15.65 -25.73
C THR A 102 13.72 14.52 -24.76
N PRO A 103 14.68 14.71 -23.84
CA PRO A 103 15.02 13.71 -22.84
C PRO A 103 13.88 13.52 -21.83
N VAL A 104 13.82 12.33 -21.22
CA VAL A 104 12.93 12.09 -20.07
C VAL A 104 13.47 12.85 -18.86
N ARG A 105 12.80 13.94 -18.48
CA ARG A 105 13.26 14.84 -17.41
C ARG A 105 12.94 14.33 -16.01
N ASP A 106 11.81 13.66 -15.85
CA ASP A 106 11.31 13.17 -14.56
C ASP A 106 10.81 11.72 -14.75
N PRO A 107 11.69 10.72 -14.54
CA PRO A 107 11.36 9.30 -14.71
C PRO A 107 10.12 8.85 -13.91
N LYS A 108 9.96 9.39 -12.70
CA LYS A 108 8.89 9.06 -11.76
C LYS A 108 7.54 9.51 -12.32
N LYS A 109 7.43 10.78 -12.70
CA LYS A 109 6.21 11.30 -13.34
C LYS A 109 5.96 10.65 -14.69
N TYR A 110 7.02 10.35 -15.45
CA TYR A 110 6.90 9.72 -16.76
C TYR A 110 6.32 8.31 -16.68
N TYR A 111 6.76 7.52 -15.70
CA TYR A 111 6.18 6.22 -15.40
C TYR A 111 4.69 6.30 -15.10
N VAL A 112 4.29 7.20 -14.18
CA VAL A 112 2.89 7.38 -13.80
C VAL A 112 2.04 7.82 -14.99
N TRP A 113 2.57 8.71 -15.82
CA TRP A 113 1.92 9.16 -17.05
C TRP A 113 1.72 8.00 -18.04
N LYS A 114 2.75 7.18 -18.31
CA LYS A 114 2.64 5.99 -19.17
C LYS A 114 1.62 4.99 -18.61
N MET A 115 1.64 4.73 -17.31
CA MET A 115 0.70 3.83 -16.63
C MET A 115 -0.75 4.31 -16.70
N LYS A 116 -0.99 5.63 -16.60
CA LYS A 116 -2.32 6.21 -16.76
C LYS A 116 -2.85 6.06 -18.20
N ARG A 117 -1.96 6.17 -19.19
CA ARG A 117 -2.30 6.10 -20.61
C ARG A 117 -2.30 4.68 -21.20
N GLY A 118 -1.78 3.70 -20.46
CA GLY A 118 -1.64 2.34 -20.95
C GLY A 118 -0.57 2.18 -22.03
N LEU A 119 0.46 3.03 -22.01
CA LEU A 119 1.56 3.02 -22.98
C LEU A 119 2.71 2.18 -22.41
N TYR A 120 2.74 0.88 -22.74
CA TYR A 120 3.72 -0.08 -22.23
C TYR A 120 4.10 -1.18 -23.21
#